data_AF-A0A1G1KAH2-F1
#
_entry.id   AF-A0A1G1KAH2-F1
#
_cell.length_a   1.000
_cell.length_b   1.000
_cell.length_c   1.000
_cell.angle_alpha   90.00
_cell.angle_beta   90.00
_cell.angle_gamma   90.00
#
_symmetry.space_group_name_H-M   'P 1'
#
loop_
_entity.id
_entity.type
_entity.pdbx_description
1 polymer ?
#
loop_
_entity_poly.entity_id
_entity_poly.type
_entity_poly.pdbx_seq_one_letter_code
_entity_poly.pdbx_strand_id
1 'polypeptide(L)'
;MQVKKFAKMLLIALPILLIVIQILWSPFEKPEKLQQALRRWAGSMETVFRHFDFNQKNALKQWEEKIFSGKVAYWVDFGGGGGFVHSKSENTSSAIFRRLKFDPKNYPILSWKWHAVRFPQKEGAQDQIAGDDFAARMYVVFLSAFFTNIECVEYVWDETLQEGTILKSPYSDQIRQLVVQSGPVPEHEWVSENRNIAKDYELLFGKPPERKVAAIAIMTDSEGTASEAEALFDDIRIGKDGV
;
A
#
# COMPACT_ATOMS: atom_id res chain seq x y z
N MET A 1 -27.97 -15.06 -14.76
CA MET A 1 -26.79 -14.28 -14.29
C MET A 1 -26.58 -12.94 -15.01
N GLN A 2 -27.08 -12.74 -16.24
CA GLN A 2 -26.95 -11.46 -16.95
C GLN A 2 -27.90 -10.34 -16.46
N VAL A 3 -29.09 -10.66 -15.95
CA VAL A 3 -30.09 -9.66 -15.52
C VAL A 3 -29.59 -8.81 -14.33
N LYS A 4 -28.83 -9.39 -13.39
CA LYS A 4 -28.25 -8.65 -12.24
C LYS A 4 -27.10 -7.71 -12.64
N LYS A 5 -26.34 -8.05 -13.68
CA LYS A 5 -25.30 -7.17 -14.25
C LYS A 5 -25.92 -6.02 -15.05
N PHE A 6 -27.00 -6.30 -15.79
CA PHE A 6 -27.76 -5.29 -16.53
C PHE A 6 -28.45 -4.29 -15.60
N ALA A 7 -29.04 -4.77 -14.49
CA ALA A 7 -29.65 -3.92 -13.47
C ALA A 7 -28.63 -3.03 -12.73
N LYS A 8 -27.44 -3.56 -12.39
CA LYS A 8 -26.34 -2.75 -11.81
C LYS A 8 -25.78 -1.72 -12.79
N MET A 9 -25.72 -2.05 -14.08
CA MET A 9 -25.29 -1.12 -15.13
C MET A 9 -26.33 -0.01 -15.34
N LEU A 10 -27.63 -0.33 -15.28
CA LEU A 10 -28.70 0.69 -15.28
C LEU A 10 -28.61 1.60 -14.04
N LEU A 11 -28.32 1.08 -12.85
CA LEU A 11 -28.21 1.89 -11.62
C LEU A 11 -27.03 2.90 -11.65
N ILE A 12 -25.97 2.62 -12.41
CA ILE A 12 -24.83 3.53 -12.59
C ILE A 12 -25.06 4.48 -13.77
N ALA A 13 -25.76 4.03 -14.82
CA ALA A 13 -26.07 4.83 -15.99
C ALA A 13 -27.25 5.80 -15.76
N LEU A 14 -28.22 5.47 -14.89
CA LEU A 14 -29.41 6.29 -14.64
C LEU A 14 -29.07 7.67 -14.03
N PRO A 15 -28.18 7.80 -13.02
CA PRO A 15 -27.76 9.09 -12.50
C PRO A 15 -27.04 9.93 -13.55
N ILE A 16 -26.18 9.30 -14.37
CA ILE A 16 -25.44 9.97 -15.44
C ILE A 16 -26.40 10.45 -16.54
N LEU A 17 -27.36 9.61 -16.94
CA LEU A 17 -28.37 9.95 -17.94
C LEU A 17 -29.32 11.04 -17.43
N LEU A 18 -29.71 11.00 -16.15
CA LEU A 18 -30.52 12.05 -15.52
C LEU A 18 -29.77 13.37 -15.43
N ILE A 19 -28.48 13.36 -15.08
CA ILE A 19 -27.61 14.55 -15.10
C ILE A 19 -27.51 15.10 -16.53
N VAL A 20 -27.29 14.26 -17.54
CA VAL A 20 -27.23 14.67 -18.95
C VAL A 20 -28.56 15.24 -19.46
N ILE A 21 -29.70 14.65 -19.09
CA ILE A 21 -31.04 15.15 -19.44
C ILE A 21 -31.34 16.48 -18.74
N GLN A 22 -30.97 16.61 -17.47
CA GLN A 22 -31.16 17.82 -16.66
C GLN A 22 -30.27 18.97 -17.16
N ILE A 23 -29.12 18.67 -17.77
CA ILE A 23 -28.22 19.63 -18.43
C ILE A 23 -28.74 20.02 -19.82
N LEU A 24 -29.22 19.06 -20.62
CA LEU A 24 -29.76 19.32 -21.97
C LEU A 24 -31.05 20.16 -21.96
N TRP A 25 -31.77 20.19 -20.84
CA TRP A 25 -32.97 21.03 -20.64
C TRP A 25 -32.72 22.29 -19.79
N SER A 26 -31.50 22.49 -19.27
CA SER A 26 -31.18 23.72 -18.53
C SER A 26 -30.87 24.85 -19.53
N PRO A 27 -31.53 26.02 -19.47
CA PRO A 27 -31.29 27.07 -20.45
C PRO A 27 -29.92 27.75 -20.36
N PHE A 28 -29.11 27.50 -19.32
CA PHE A 28 -27.86 28.25 -19.10
C PHE A 28 -26.87 27.50 -18.20
N GLU A 29 -26.07 26.59 -18.76
CA GLU A 29 -24.70 26.38 -18.25
C GLU A 29 -23.73 26.21 -19.43
N LYS A 30 -22.69 27.05 -19.44
CA LYS A 30 -21.70 27.14 -20.52
C LYS A 30 -21.02 25.77 -20.72
N PRO A 31 -20.83 25.29 -21.96
CA PRO A 31 -20.19 24.00 -22.25
C PRO A 31 -18.79 23.84 -21.62
N GLU A 32 -18.10 24.93 -21.30
CA GLU A 32 -16.82 24.94 -20.59
C GLU A 32 -16.89 24.40 -19.15
N LYS A 33 -17.93 24.74 -18.37
CA LYS A 33 -18.07 24.22 -16.99
C LYS A 33 -18.30 22.71 -17.01
N LEU A 34 -19.09 22.23 -17.96
CA LEU A 34 -19.33 20.81 -18.18
C LEU A 34 -18.04 20.09 -18.63
N GLN A 35 -17.28 20.68 -19.57
CA GLN A 35 -15.98 20.12 -19.97
C GLN A 35 -14.97 20.12 -18.81
N GLN A 36 -14.98 21.13 -17.96
CA GLN A 36 -14.09 21.21 -16.80
C GLN A 36 -14.49 20.22 -15.70
N ALA A 37 -15.79 20.04 -15.46
CA ALA A 37 -16.32 19.02 -14.56
C ALA A 37 -16.04 17.60 -15.07
N LEU A 38 -16.25 17.35 -16.37
CA LEU A 38 -15.92 16.08 -17.03
C LEU A 38 -14.41 15.82 -17.05
N ARG A 39 -13.57 16.84 -17.23
CA ARG A 39 -12.10 16.71 -17.13
C ARG A 39 -11.64 16.46 -15.71
N ARG A 40 -12.24 17.09 -14.71
CA ARG A 40 -11.98 16.79 -13.28
C ARG A 40 -12.41 15.36 -12.92
N TRP A 41 -13.59 14.96 -13.37
CA TRP A 41 -14.14 13.62 -13.13
C TRP A 41 -13.34 12.53 -13.88
N ALA A 42 -13.04 12.72 -15.17
CA ALA A 42 -12.20 11.81 -15.94
C ALA A 42 -10.74 11.80 -15.42
N GLY A 43 -10.21 12.95 -15.00
CA GLY A 43 -8.91 13.07 -14.34
C GLY A 43 -8.84 12.29 -13.04
N SER A 44 -9.91 12.30 -12.23
CA SER A 44 -10.00 11.49 -11.00
C SER A 44 -9.98 9.98 -11.28
N MET A 45 -10.55 9.53 -12.42
CA MET A 45 -10.48 8.13 -12.86
C MET A 45 -9.09 7.72 -13.38
N GLU A 46 -8.29 8.66 -13.91
CA GLU A 46 -6.89 8.44 -14.30
C GLU A 46 -5.88 8.63 -13.16
N THR A 47 -6.34 9.05 -11.99
CA THR A 47 -5.45 9.34 -10.84
C THR A 47 -4.99 8.04 -10.18
N VAL A 48 -5.85 7.02 -10.09
CA VAL A 48 -5.53 5.72 -9.46
C VAL A 48 -5.16 4.69 -10.53
N PHE A 49 -3.90 4.24 -10.53
CA PHE A 49 -3.41 3.14 -11.37
C PHE A 49 -3.83 1.76 -10.86
N ARG A 50 -3.75 1.54 -9.53
CA ARG A 50 -4.16 0.29 -8.87
C ARG A 50 -4.70 0.59 -7.49
N HIS A 51 -5.67 -0.21 -7.05
CA HIS A 51 -6.30 -0.13 -5.74
C HIS A 51 -6.57 -1.54 -5.21
N PHE A 52 -6.18 -1.79 -3.97
CA PHE A 52 -6.46 -3.00 -3.22
C PHE A 52 -7.25 -2.58 -1.96
N ASP A 53 -8.57 -2.80 -2.00
CA ASP A 53 -9.52 -2.38 -0.98
C ASP A 53 -9.93 -3.51 -0.02
N PHE A 54 -9.41 -4.71 -0.26
CA PHE A 54 -9.63 -5.95 0.50
C PHE A 54 -11.09 -6.31 0.84
N ASN A 55 -12.08 -5.73 0.16
CA ASN A 55 -13.51 -5.90 0.46
C ASN A 55 -14.11 -7.27 0.04
N GLN A 56 -13.26 -8.25 -0.27
CA GLN A 56 -13.66 -9.59 -0.66
C GLN A 56 -12.86 -10.62 0.14
N LYS A 57 -13.53 -11.68 0.62
CA LYS A 57 -12.88 -12.75 1.41
C LYS A 57 -11.67 -13.38 0.72
N ASN A 58 -11.66 -13.36 -0.61
CA ASN A 58 -10.58 -13.90 -1.44
C ASN A 58 -9.67 -12.82 -2.05
N ALA A 59 -9.64 -11.60 -1.50
CA ALA A 59 -8.79 -10.51 -2.00
C ALA A 59 -7.30 -10.88 -2.03
N LEU A 60 -6.88 -11.75 -1.10
CA LEU A 60 -5.53 -12.32 -1.03
C LEU A 60 -5.19 -13.31 -2.15
N LYS A 61 -6.15 -13.78 -2.96
CA LYS A 61 -5.92 -14.84 -3.95
C LYS A 61 -4.87 -14.52 -5.03
N GLN A 62 -4.71 -13.25 -5.39
CA GLN A 62 -3.72 -12.84 -6.40
C GLN A 62 -2.39 -12.37 -5.75
N TRP A 63 -2.25 -12.48 -4.40
CA TRP A 63 -1.09 -12.07 -3.61
C TRP A 63 -0.26 -13.34 -3.49
N GLU A 64 0.99 -13.25 -3.89
CA GLU A 64 1.95 -14.34 -3.77
C GLU A 64 2.62 -14.24 -2.41
N GLU A 65 3.05 -15.37 -1.84
CA GLU A 65 3.75 -15.42 -0.57
C GLU A 65 5.23 -15.72 -0.78
N LYS A 66 6.10 -15.00 -0.07
CA LYS A 66 7.52 -15.29 0.04
C LYS A 66 7.82 -15.60 1.51
N ILE A 67 8.28 -16.81 1.76
CA ILE A 67 8.70 -17.30 3.08
C ILE A 67 10.20 -17.08 3.25
N PHE A 68 10.59 -16.51 4.39
CA PHE A 68 11.98 -16.37 4.81
C PHE A 68 12.27 -17.34 5.96
N SER A 69 11.52 -17.24 7.07
CA SER A 69 11.61 -18.12 8.25
C SER A 69 10.22 -18.35 8.83
N GLY A 70 9.64 -19.54 8.63
CA GLY A 70 8.24 -19.82 9.04
C GLY A 70 7.19 -19.01 8.27
N LYS A 71 5.91 -19.21 8.59
CA LYS A 71 4.79 -18.54 7.90
C LYS A 71 4.08 -17.56 8.82
N VAL A 72 4.06 -16.30 8.41
CA VAL A 72 3.16 -15.29 8.97
C VAL A 72 1.73 -15.60 8.52
N ALA A 73 0.78 -15.55 9.44
CA ALA A 73 -0.62 -15.77 9.12
C ALA A 73 -1.21 -14.49 8.50
N TYR A 74 -1.77 -14.59 7.30
CA TYR A 74 -2.49 -13.50 6.62
C TYR A 74 -3.92 -13.92 6.30
N TRP A 75 -4.90 -13.09 6.66
CA TRP A 75 -6.29 -13.28 6.28
C TRP A 75 -7.01 -11.95 6.07
N VAL A 76 -8.19 -12.02 5.45
CA VAL A 76 -9.06 -10.85 5.30
C VAL A 76 -10.09 -10.86 6.42
N ASP A 77 -10.02 -9.87 7.30
CA ASP A 77 -11.05 -9.57 8.29
C ASP A 77 -12.00 -8.48 7.77
N PHE A 78 -13.15 -8.35 8.44
CA PHE A 78 -14.16 -7.35 8.11
C PHE A 78 -14.54 -6.57 9.36
N GLY A 79 -14.46 -5.24 9.27
CA GLY A 79 -14.74 -4.32 10.37
C GLY A 79 -14.79 -2.88 9.87
N GLY A 80 -15.43 -1.97 10.63
CA GLY A 80 -15.44 -0.54 10.30
C GLY A 80 -16.06 -0.14 8.95
N GLY A 81 -16.81 -1.04 8.29
CA GLY A 81 -17.46 -0.78 7.00
C GLY A 81 -16.75 -1.36 5.77
N GLY A 82 -15.65 -2.10 5.93
CA GLY A 82 -14.89 -2.72 4.84
C GLY A 82 -14.15 -3.99 5.24
N GLY A 83 -13.43 -4.57 4.28
CA GLY A 83 -12.48 -5.64 4.52
C GLY A 83 -11.06 -5.10 4.60
N PHE A 84 -10.20 -5.72 5.40
CA PHE A 84 -8.78 -5.36 5.54
C PHE A 84 -7.94 -6.62 5.72
N VAL A 85 -6.64 -6.53 5.48
CA VAL A 85 -5.70 -7.62 5.76
C VAL A 85 -5.29 -7.56 7.21
N HIS A 86 -5.43 -8.67 7.90
CA HIS A 86 -4.84 -8.91 9.20
C HIS A 86 -3.63 -9.81 9.02
N SER A 87 -2.49 -9.42 9.60
CA SER A 87 -1.28 -10.23 9.68
C SER A 87 -0.86 -10.49 11.13
N LYS A 88 -0.50 -11.73 11.42
CA LYS A 88 0.06 -12.14 12.72
C LYS A 88 1.31 -12.98 12.54
N SER A 89 2.39 -12.57 13.18
CA SER A 89 3.65 -13.29 13.25
C SER A 89 3.91 -13.82 14.66
N GLU A 90 4.37 -15.06 14.77
CA GLU A 90 4.77 -15.71 16.02
C GLU A 90 6.14 -16.39 15.79
N ASN A 91 7.23 -15.66 16.00
CA ASN A 91 8.59 -16.06 15.64
C ASN A 91 8.69 -16.50 14.16
N THR A 92 8.12 -15.67 13.27
CA THR A 92 8.10 -15.92 11.83
C THR A 92 8.36 -14.67 10.99
N SER A 93 8.70 -14.91 9.73
CA SER A 93 9.07 -13.92 8.73
C SER A 93 8.65 -14.45 7.36
N SER A 94 7.48 -14.01 6.88
CA SER A 94 7.02 -14.19 5.50
C SER A 94 6.27 -12.94 5.04
N ALA A 95 6.41 -12.58 3.77
CA ALA A 95 5.72 -11.44 3.18
C ALA A 95 4.71 -11.92 2.13
N ILE A 96 3.61 -11.17 1.99
CA ILE A 96 2.74 -11.30 0.81
C ILE A 96 2.99 -10.13 -0.14
N PHE A 97 3.05 -10.41 -1.43
CA PHE A 97 3.38 -9.41 -2.46
C PHE A 97 2.48 -9.49 -3.68
N ARG A 98 2.35 -8.34 -4.38
CA ARG A 98 1.72 -8.25 -5.70
C ARG A 98 2.73 -7.84 -6.74
N ARG A 99 2.84 -8.64 -7.80
CA ARG A 99 3.56 -8.26 -9.01
C ARG A 99 2.77 -7.22 -9.77
N LEU A 100 3.40 -6.08 -10.01
CA LEU A 100 2.83 -4.99 -10.78
C LEU A 100 3.95 -4.14 -11.36
N LYS A 101 3.85 -3.85 -12.65
CA LYS A 101 4.89 -3.14 -13.40
C LYS A 101 4.42 -1.76 -13.76
N PHE A 102 5.02 -0.73 -13.16
CA PHE A 102 4.72 0.66 -13.49
C PHE A 102 5.95 1.56 -13.36
N ASP A 103 5.88 2.70 -14.01
CA ASP A 103 6.92 3.72 -13.93
C ASP A 103 6.59 4.69 -12.79
N PRO A 104 7.46 4.82 -11.76
CA PRO A 104 7.22 5.73 -10.64
C PRO A 104 7.23 7.20 -11.08
N LYS A 105 7.69 7.54 -12.29
CA LYS A 105 7.56 8.91 -12.85
C LYS A 105 6.13 9.22 -13.29
N ASN A 106 5.37 8.19 -13.70
CA ASN A 106 3.99 8.35 -14.16
C ASN A 106 2.97 8.20 -13.03
N TYR A 107 3.29 7.33 -12.05
CA TYR A 107 2.45 7.07 -10.88
C TYR A 107 3.33 7.11 -9.61
N PRO A 108 3.74 8.30 -9.16
CA PRO A 108 4.69 8.43 -8.06
C PRO A 108 4.09 8.16 -6.69
N ILE A 109 2.76 8.15 -6.55
CA ILE A 109 2.10 8.08 -5.26
C ILE A 109 1.76 6.64 -4.89
N LEU A 110 2.15 6.25 -3.68
CA LEU A 110 1.66 5.08 -2.97
C LEU A 110 0.99 5.55 -1.69
N SER A 111 -0.29 5.26 -1.53
CA SER A 111 -1.03 5.48 -0.30
C SER A 111 -1.51 4.14 0.28
N TRP A 112 -1.62 4.05 1.59
CA TRP A 112 -2.18 2.89 2.27
C TRP A 112 -2.67 3.27 3.66
N LYS A 113 -3.46 2.37 4.26
CA LYS A 113 -3.81 2.43 5.67
C LYS A 113 -3.18 1.26 6.38
N TRP A 114 -2.76 1.49 7.60
CA TRP A 114 -2.28 0.43 8.47
C TRP A 114 -2.51 0.76 9.94
N HIS A 115 -2.37 -0.26 10.77
CA HIS A 115 -2.42 -0.15 12.22
C HIS A 115 -1.52 -1.23 12.82
N ALA A 116 -0.55 -0.84 13.65
CA ALA A 116 0.26 -1.77 14.42
C ALA A 116 -0.50 -2.17 15.69
N VAL A 117 -0.94 -3.43 15.76
CA VAL A 117 -1.67 -3.98 16.91
C VAL A 117 -0.71 -4.44 18.00
N ARG A 118 0.44 -5.03 17.59
CA ARG A 118 1.47 -5.53 18.50
C ARG A 118 2.85 -5.34 17.88
N PHE A 119 3.75 -4.77 18.66
CA PHE A 119 5.16 -4.63 18.30
C PHE A 119 5.99 -5.85 18.72
N PRO A 120 7.01 -6.22 17.92
CA PRO A 120 7.97 -7.24 18.30
C PRO A 120 8.82 -6.77 19.48
N GLN A 121 9.17 -7.70 20.39
CA GLN A 121 9.92 -7.40 21.62
C GLN A 121 11.42 -7.25 21.33
N LYS A 122 11.87 -6.01 21.10
CA LYS A 122 13.27 -5.74 20.76
C LYS A 122 14.21 -5.77 21.95
N GLU A 123 13.71 -5.83 23.19
CA GLU A 123 14.54 -5.93 24.37
C GLU A 123 15.39 -7.22 24.35
N GLY A 124 16.71 -7.04 24.29
CA GLY A 124 17.65 -8.18 24.27
C GLY A 124 18.05 -8.66 22.87
N ALA A 125 17.65 -7.95 21.80
CA ALA A 125 18.22 -8.15 20.47
C ALA A 125 19.76 -8.08 20.52
N GLN A 126 20.41 -9.14 20.04
CA GLN A 126 21.86 -9.33 20.18
C GLN A 126 22.67 -8.60 19.13
N ASP A 127 22.05 -8.30 17.99
CA ASP A 127 22.66 -7.59 16.87
C ASP A 127 21.60 -6.83 16.06
N GLN A 128 22.03 -6.20 14.97
CA GLN A 128 21.16 -5.44 14.08
C GLN A 128 20.15 -6.32 13.33
N ILE A 129 20.48 -7.59 13.07
CA ILE A 129 19.56 -8.54 12.40
C ILE A 129 18.42 -8.88 13.36
N ALA A 130 18.75 -9.26 14.60
CA ALA A 130 17.76 -9.58 15.63
C ALA A 130 16.87 -8.38 15.98
N GLY A 131 17.38 -7.15 15.85
CA GLY A 131 16.62 -5.92 16.09
C GLY A 131 15.84 -5.38 14.89
N ASP A 132 16.03 -5.96 13.70
CA ASP A 132 15.37 -5.56 12.44
C ASP A 132 14.03 -6.26 12.29
N ASP A 133 13.20 -6.27 13.33
CA ASP A 133 11.80 -6.70 13.30
C ASP A 133 10.87 -5.48 13.34
N PHE A 134 9.76 -5.49 12.62
CA PHE A 134 8.79 -4.38 12.65
C PHE A 134 7.36 -4.91 12.62
N ALA A 135 6.46 -4.23 13.34
CA ALA A 135 5.04 -4.61 13.40
C ALA A 135 4.39 -4.59 12.01
N ALA A 136 4.68 -3.55 11.24
CA ALA A 136 4.16 -3.35 9.90
C ALA A 136 5.23 -2.85 8.94
N ARG A 137 5.24 -3.42 7.74
CA ARG A 137 6.17 -3.08 6.66
C ARG A 137 5.43 -2.98 5.34
N MET A 138 5.81 -1.99 4.54
CA MET A 138 5.37 -1.81 3.15
C MET A 138 6.58 -1.70 2.24
N TYR A 139 6.70 -2.60 1.27
CA TYR A 139 7.82 -2.64 0.33
C TYR A 139 7.43 -2.10 -1.03
N VAL A 140 8.36 -1.40 -1.67
CA VAL A 140 8.33 -1.04 -3.09
C VAL A 140 9.59 -1.57 -3.75
N VAL A 141 9.42 -2.55 -4.62
CA VAL A 141 10.53 -3.29 -5.24
C VAL A 141 10.78 -2.75 -6.65
N PHE A 142 11.99 -2.23 -6.87
CA PHE A 142 12.46 -1.72 -8.16
C PHE A 142 13.39 -2.74 -8.81
N LEU A 143 13.08 -3.14 -10.04
CA LEU A 143 13.80 -4.23 -10.73
C LEU A 143 14.41 -3.74 -12.04
N SER A 144 15.68 -4.09 -12.28
CA SER A 144 16.35 -3.73 -13.54
C SER A 144 15.73 -4.47 -14.73
N ALA A 145 15.81 -3.87 -15.92
CA ALA A 145 15.22 -4.43 -17.15
C ALA A 145 15.77 -5.81 -17.53
N PHE A 146 16.95 -6.17 -17.01
CA PHE A 146 17.63 -7.45 -17.23
C PHE A 146 17.59 -8.38 -16.01
N PHE A 147 16.76 -8.08 -15.00
CA PHE A 147 16.58 -8.90 -13.79
C PHE A 147 17.87 -9.18 -12.99
N THR A 148 18.92 -8.37 -13.21
CA THR A 148 20.24 -8.56 -12.61
C THR A 148 20.38 -7.93 -11.24
N ASN A 149 19.50 -7.00 -10.87
CA ASN A 149 19.61 -6.24 -9.63
C ASN A 149 18.24 -5.73 -9.14
N ILE A 150 18.03 -5.77 -7.83
CA ILE A 150 16.85 -5.29 -7.12
C ILE A 150 17.27 -4.11 -6.23
N GLU A 151 16.46 -3.07 -6.15
CA GLU A 151 16.55 -2.06 -5.09
C GLU A 151 15.16 -1.99 -4.44
N CYS A 152 15.11 -1.82 -3.12
CA CYS A 152 13.86 -1.82 -2.39
C CYS A 152 13.80 -0.63 -1.44
N VAL A 153 12.67 0.07 -1.48
CA VAL A 153 12.26 0.98 -0.41
C VAL A 153 11.34 0.21 0.51
N GLU A 154 11.59 0.28 1.80
CA GLU A 154 10.81 -0.37 2.85
C GLU A 154 10.33 0.70 3.84
N TYR A 155 9.03 0.92 3.90
CA TYR A 155 8.43 1.78 4.91
C TYR A 155 8.08 0.93 6.13
N VAL A 156 8.50 1.37 7.31
CA VAL A 156 8.32 0.61 8.55
C VAL A 156 7.58 1.42 9.60
N TRP A 157 6.82 0.71 10.42
CA TRP A 157 6.27 1.20 11.68
C TRP A 157 7.06 0.58 12.83
N ASP A 158 7.81 1.41 13.53
CA ASP A 158 8.62 1.01 14.69
C ASP A 158 7.99 1.46 16.01
N GLU A 159 8.32 0.81 17.12
CA GLU A 159 7.80 1.18 18.45
C GLU A 159 8.50 2.41 19.04
N THR A 160 9.78 2.62 18.73
CA THR A 160 10.64 3.59 19.46
C THR A 160 11.44 4.52 18.56
N LEU A 161 11.78 4.08 17.35
CA LEU A 161 12.52 4.88 16.39
C LEU A 161 11.65 6.02 15.88
N GLN A 162 12.25 7.21 15.80
CA GLN A 162 11.56 8.41 15.35
C GLN A 162 11.15 8.31 13.87
N GLU A 163 9.97 8.86 13.53
CA GLU A 163 9.58 9.07 12.14
C GLU A 163 10.63 9.87 11.37
N GLY A 164 10.87 9.49 10.11
CA GLY A 164 11.90 10.03 9.25
C GLY A 164 13.28 9.40 9.44
N THR A 165 13.46 8.49 10.40
CA THR A 165 14.71 7.74 10.54
C THR A 165 14.95 6.87 9.31
N ILE A 166 16.14 7.00 8.72
CA ILE A 166 16.60 6.18 7.60
C ILE A 166 17.49 5.07 8.15
N LEU A 167 17.13 3.83 7.85
CA LEU A 167 17.89 2.64 8.23
C LEU A 167 18.44 1.92 6.99
N LYS A 168 19.51 1.17 7.20
CA LYS A 168 19.98 0.19 6.23
C LYS A 168 19.53 -1.17 6.72
N SER A 169 18.96 -1.97 5.82
CA SER A 169 18.66 -3.35 6.16
C SER A 169 19.96 -4.09 6.44
N PRO A 170 20.06 -4.86 7.54
CA PRO A 170 21.22 -5.66 7.84
C PRO A 170 21.38 -6.84 6.87
N TYR A 171 20.35 -7.18 6.08
CA TYR A 171 20.37 -8.26 5.11
C TYR A 171 20.94 -7.86 3.74
N SER A 172 20.81 -6.60 3.33
CA SER A 172 21.30 -6.14 2.03
C SER A 172 21.37 -4.61 1.92
N ASP A 173 22.49 -4.12 1.40
CA ASP A 173 22.66 -2.70 1.03
C ASP A 173 21.73 -2.23 -0.10
N GLN A 174 20.97 -3.13 -0.73
CA GLN A 174 19.98 -2.79 -1.75
C GLN A 174 18.59 -2.49 -1.16
N ILE A 175 18.41 -2.73 0.13
CA ILE A 175 17.18 -2.42 0.84
C ILE A 175 17.44 -1.20 1.72
N ARG A 176 16.59 -0.19 1.57
CA ARG A 176 16.62 1.05 2.34
C ARG A 176 15.29 1.21 3.06
N GLN A 177 15.38 1.39 4.37
CA GLN A 177 14.24 1.47 5.26
C GLN A 177 14.00 2.92 5.67
N LEU A 178 12.74 3.31 5.71
CA LEU A 178 12.29 4.60 6.20
C LEU A 178 11.21 4.38 7.25
N VAL A 179 11.48 4.83 8.48
CA VAL A 179 10.46 4.86 9.54
C VAL A 179 9.44 5.94 9.17
N VAL A 180 8.21 5.55 8.90
CA VAL A 180 7.13 6.51 8.59
C VAL A 180 6.07 6.58 9.67
N GLN A 181 6.10 5.65 10.64
CA GLN A 181 5.30 5.71 11.86
C GLN A 181 6.10 5.23 13.07
N SER A 182 5.81 5.81 14.23
CA SER A 182 6.49 5.54 15.49
C SER A 182 5.52 5.37 16.65
N GLY A 183 5.74 4.35 17.46
CA GLY A 183 5.03 4.13 18.71
C GLY A 183 3.60 3.61 18.56
N PRO A 184 2.96 3.31 19.69
CA PRO A 184 1.59 2.83 19.73
C PRO A 184 0.60 3.96 19.40
N VAL A 185 -0.45 3.62 18.68
CA VAL A 185 -1.64 4.46 18.48
C VAL A 185 -2.83 3.86 19.22
N PRO A 186 -3.88 4.64 19.54
CA PRO A 186 -5.09 4.11 20.16
C PRO A 186 -5.66 2.90 19.41
N GLU A 187 -6.21 1.95 20.17
CA GLU A 187 -6.84 0.77 19.60
C GLU A 187 -7.94 1.18 18.61
N HIS A 188 -7.92 0.57 17.42
CA HIS A 188 -8.83 0.86 16.30
C HIS A 188 -8.58 2.17 15.52
N GLU A 189 -7.50 2.90 15.79
CA GLU A 189 -7.12 4.07 15.00
C GLU A 189 -6.21 3.68 13.81
N TRP A 190 -6.75 3.82 12.60
CA TRP A 190 -5.99 3.61 11.37
C TRP A 190 -5.16 4.83 11.02
N VAL A 191 -3.89 4.61 10.71
CA VAL A 191 -3.02 5.65 10.16
C VAL A 191 -3.02 5.54 8.64
N SER A 192 -3.19 6.68 7.98
CA SER A 192 -3.15 6.78 6.52
C SER A 192 -1.82 7.37 6.06
N GLU A 193 -1.11 6.63 5.23
CA GLU A 193 0.13 7.05 4.60
C GLU A 193 -0.12 7.50 3.17
N ASN A 194 0.64 8.52 2.75
CA ASN A 194 0.63 9.00 1.37
C ASN A 194 2.04 9.45 0.97
N ARG A 195 2.74 8.58 0.24
CA ARG A 195 4.17 8.73 -0.06
C ARG A 195 4.42 8.90 -1.54
N ASN A 196 5.34 9.82 -1.87
CA ASN A 196 5.90 9.91 -3.21
C ASN A 196 7.11 8.98 -3.32
N ILE A 197 6.89 7.78 -3.84
CA ILE A 197 7.91 6.72 -3.87
C ILE A 197 9.12 7.07 -4.73
N ALA A 198 8.97 7.96 -5.71
CA ALA A 198 10.09 8.42 -6.53
C ALA A 198 11.01 9.36 -5.74
N LYS A 199 10.42 10.28 -4.97
CA LYS A 199 11.17 11.19 -4.08
C LYS A 199 11.80 10.43 -2.91
N ASP A 200 11.07 9.49 -2.32
CA ASP A 200 11.59 8.67 -1.22
C ASP A 200 12.73 7.78 -1.70
N TYR A 201 12.63 7.20 -2.91
CA TYR A 201 13.75 6.50 -3.53
C TYR A 201 14.97 7.44 -3.70
N GLU A 202 14.78 8.65 -4.21
CA GLU A 202 15.89 9.60 -4.41
C GLU A 202 16.55 10.00 -3.08
N LEU A 203 15.75 10.22 -2.03
CA LEU A 203 16.24 10.49 -0.68
C LEU A 203 17.11 9.33 -0.16
N LEU A 204 16.67 8.08 -0.36
CA LEU A 204 17.30 6.89 0.22
C LEU A 204 18.52 6.39 -0.57
N PHE A 205 18.52 6.59 -1.89
CA PHE A 205 19.55 6.08 -2.79
C PHE A 205 20.44 7.18 -3.41
N GLY A 206 20.12 8.45 -3.19
CA GLY A 206 20.89 9.61 -3.70
C GLY A 206 20.80 9.81 -5.22
N LYS A 207 19.87 9.13 -5.89
CA LYS A 207 19.64 9.19 -7.34
C LYS A 207 18.17 8.93 -7.64
N PRO A 208 17.60 9.48 -8.72
CA PRO A 208 16.22 9.17 -9.10
C PRO A 208 16.07 7.70 -9.53
N PRO A 209 14.88 7.10 -9.41
CA PRO A 209 14.66 5.74 -9.89
C PRO A 209 14.72 5.69 -11.42
N GLU A 210 15.69 4.95 -11.93
CA GLU A 210 15.81 4.61 -13.36
C GLU A 210 15.02 3.36 -13.73
N ARG A 211 14.55 2.62 -12.72
CA ARG A 211 13.92 1.31 -12.82
C ARG A 211 12.40 1.42 -12.60
N LYS A 212 11.67 0.46 -13.16
CA LYS A 212 10.24 0.31 -12.90
C LYS A 212 10.05 -0.37 -11.55
N VAL A 213 8.97 -0.01 -10.87
CA VAL A 213 8.45 -0.84 -9.78
C VAL A 213 7.96 -2.14 -10.38
N ALA A 214 8.32 -3.26 -9.76
CA ALA A 214 7.98 -4.62 -10.19
C ALA A 214 7.06 -5.34 -9.20
N ALA A 215 7.06 -4.93 -7.94
CA ALA A 215 6.15 -5.43 -6.93
C ALA A 215 5.98 -4.42 -5.78
N ILE A 216 4.88 -4.59 -5.06
CA ILE A 216 4.73 -4.11 -3.68
C ILE A 216 4.52 -5.31 -2.76
N ALA A 217 4.88 -5.18 -1.49
CA ALA A 217 4.65 -6.23 -0.49
C ALA A 217 4.27 -5.64 0.86
N ILE A 218 3.58 -6.42 1.67
CA ILE A 218 3.35 -6.13 3.08
C ILE A 218 3.90 -7.26 3.94
N MET A 219 4.36 -6.91 5.13
CA MET A 219 4.93 -7.86 6.06
C MET A 219 4.76 -7.42 7.51
N THR A 220 4.58 -8.41 8.37
CA THR A 220 4.74 -8.32 9.83
C THR A 220 5.83 -9.29 10.21
N ASP A 221 6.84 -8.83 10.95
CA ASP A 221 8.05 -9.60 11.25
C ASP A 221 8.29 -9.66 12.75
N SER A 222 8.62 -10.85 13.25
CA SER A 222 8.95 -11.06 14.66
C SER A 222 9.95 -12.21 14.86
N GLU A 223 10.66 -12.60 13.79
CA GLU A 223 11.59 -13.73 13.85
C GLU A 223 12.91 -13.37 14.54
N GLY A 224 13.49 -12.20 14.23
CA GLY A 224 14.77 -11.79 14.82
C GLY A 224 14.70 -11.65 16.35
N THR A 225 13.55 -11.20 16.86
CA THR A 225 13.23 -11.04 18.28
C THR A 225 12.67 -12.31 18.93
N ALA A 226 12.41 -13.36 18.14
CA ALA A 226 11.73 -14.59 18.58
C ALA A 226 10.43 -14.32 19.38
N SER A 227 9.68 -13.29 18.97
CA SER A 227 8.51 -12.77 19.68
C SER A 227 7.25 -12.80 18.81
N GLU A 228 6.25 -12.01 19.14
CA GLU A 228 5.02 -11.86 18.34
C GLU A 228 4.90 -10.44 17.79
N ALA A 229 4.32 -10.33 16.60
CA ALA A 229 3.93 -9.05 16.03
C ALA A 229 2.60 -9.17 15.28
N GLU A 230 1.83 -8.09 15.27
CA GLU A 230 0.49 -8.09 14.67
C GLU A 230 0.22 -6.71 14.03
N ALA A 231 -0.29 -6.72 12.81
CA ALA A 231 -0.66 -5.49 12.11
C ALA A 231 -1.84 -5.69 11.17
N LEU A 232 -2.47 -4.57 10.85
CA LEU A 232 -3.57 -4.48 9.91
C LEU A 232 -3.13 -3.62 8.73
N PHE A 233 -3.58 -3.98 7.52
CA PHE A 233 -3.31 -3.23 6.29
C PHE A 233 -4.59 -3.09 5.46
N ASP A 234 -4.80 -1.91 4.90
CA ASP A 234 -5.95 -1.65 4.03
C ASP A 234 -5.62 -0.57 2.99
N ASP A 235 -6.52 -0.41 2.02
CA ASP A 235 -6.64 0.76 1.18
C ASP A 235 -5.37 1.12 0.39
N ILE A 236 -4.66 0.10 -0.08
CA ILE A 236 -3.40 0.29 -0.81
C ILE A 236 -3.70 0.80 -2.21
N ARG A 237 -3.25 2.01 -2.54
CA ARG A 237 -3.46 2.63 -3.84
C ARG A 237 -2.16 3.14 -4.44
N ILE A 238 -2.05 2.99 -5.74
CA ILE A 238 -0.94 3.51 -6.54
C ILE A 238 -1.51 4.48 -7.54
N GLY A 239 -0.90 5.65 -7.72
CA GLY A 239 -1.40 6.63 -8.67
C GLY A 239 -0.61 7.94 -8.76
N LYS A 240 -1.30 8.98 -9.22
CA LYS A 240 -0.81 10.36 -9.33
C LYS A 240 -1.13 11.15 -8.05
N ASP A 241 -0.70 12.41 -7.99
CA ASP A 241 -1.07 13.29 -6.87
C ASP A 241 -2.60 13.37 -6.70
N GLY A 242 -3.09 13.20 -5.47
CA GLY A 242 -4.53 13.25 -5.14
C GLY A 242 -5.23 11.88 -5.03
N VAL A 243 -4.48 10.77 -5.01
CA VAL A 243 -4.97 9.44 -4.56
C VAL A 243 -5.24 9.39 -3.06
#